data_AF-A0AAV2Z7Z7-F1
#
_entry.id   AF-A0AAV2Z7Z7-F1
#
_cell.length_a   1.000
_cell.length_b   1.000
_cell.length_c   1.000
_cell.angle_alpha   90.00
_cell.angle_beta   90.00
_cell.angle_gamma   90.00
#
_symmetry.space_group_name_H-M   'P 1'
#
loop_
_entity.id
_entity.type
_entity.pdbx_description
1 polymer ?
#
loop_
_entity_poly.entity_id
_entity_poly.type
_entity_poly.pdbx_seq_one_letter_code
_entity_poly.pdbx_strand_id
1 'polypeptide(L)'
;MEMVIHLANGESVRTLKQVVRLCYGFDGFEAEDEFLAIAMDAKFDVILGMPWLRRHRPVIDWLNNSVDVNAVRARLEATPSR
;
A
#
# COMPACT_ATOMS: atom_id res chain seq x y z
N MET A 1 5.89 -13.27 18.80
CA MET A 1 4.47 -13.66 18.87
C MET A 1 4.09 -14.19 17.51
N GLU A 2 3.57 -15.42 17.43
CA GLU A 2 3.08 -16.01 16.18
C GLU A 2 1.73 -15.38 15.81
N MET A 3 1.49 -15.10 14.53
CA MET A 3 0.25 -14.53 14.02
C MET A 3 -0.19 -15.22 12.73
N VAL A 4 -1.49 -15.12 12.44
CA VAL A 4 -2.09 -15.52 11.17
C VAL A 4 -2.33 -14.28 10.32
N ILE A 5 -1.87 -14.30 9.07
CA ILE A 5 -2.04 -13.22 8.10
C ILE A 5 -2.86 -13.75 6.95
N HIS A 6 -3.95 -13.05 6.62
CA HIS A 6 -4.76 -13.35 5.44
C HIS A 6 -4.26 -12.49 4.28
N LEU A 7 -3.78 -13.16 3.23
CA LEU A 7 -3.25 -12.52 2.02
C LEU A 7 -4.38 -12.15 1.06
N ALA A 8 -4.09 -11.27 0.11
CA ALA A 8 -5.05 -10.83 -0.90
C ALA A 8 -5.46 -11.96 -1.87
N ASN A 9 -4.66 -13.02 -2.00
CA ASN A 9 -4.99 -14.21 -2.78
C ASN A 9 -5.94 -15.18 -2.04
N GLY A 10 -6.36 -14.86 -0.81
CA GLY A 10 -7.23 -15.69 0.02
C GLY A 10 -6.50 -16.73 0.88
N GLU A 11 -5.19 -16.88 0.73
CA GLU A 11 -4.39 -17.78 1.54
C GLU A 11 -4.12 -17.20 2.94
N SER A 12 -3.83 -18.08 3.89
CA SER A 12 -3.48 -17.70 5.25
C SER A 12 -2.08 -18.20 5.61
N VAL A 13 -1.22 -17.30 6.05
CA VAL A 13 0.15 -17.60 6.44
C VAL A 13 0.29 -17.49 7.96
N ARG A 14 0.85 -18.53 8.59
CA ARG A 14 1.28 -18.51 9.99
C ARG A 14 2.75 -18.14 10.04
N THR A 15 3.09 -17.10 10.79
CA THR A 15 4.47 -16.62 10.89
C THR A 15 4.69 -15.82 12.17
N LEU A 16 5.95 -15.57 12.50
CA LEU A 16 6.31 -14.61 13.53
C LEU A 16 6.12 -13.19 13.00
N LYS A 17 5.52 -12.33 13.82
CA LYS A 17 5.40 -10.90 13.47
C LYS A 17 6.79 -10.27 13.41
N GLN A 18 7.25 -9.92 12.21
CA GLN A 18 8.46 -9.14 11.98
C GLN A 18 8.09 -7.86 11.23
N VAL A 19 8.37 -6.70 11.82
CA VAL A 19 8.10 -5.41 11.20
C VAL A 19 9.40 -4.86 10.63
N VAL A 20 9.36 -4.40 9.39
CA VAL A 20 10.47 -3.73 8.70
C VAL A 20 10.03 -2.36 8.26
N ARG A 21 10.88 -1.36 8.42
CA ARG A 21 10.63 -0.01 7.91
C ARG A 21 11.30 0.12 6.55
N LEU A 22 10.54 0.51 5.54
CA LEU A 22 11.02 0.62 4.16
C LEU A 22 10.77 2.02 3.63
N CYS A 23 11.80 2.61 3.03
CA CYS A 23 11.65 3.74 2.12
C CYS A 23 11.36 3.20 0.72
N TYR A 24 10.36 3.76 0.06
CA TYR A 24 9.96 3.35 -1.29
C TYR A 24 9.31 4.52 -2.03
N GLY A 25 9.39 4.46 -3.36
CA GLY A 25 8.78 5.47 -4.21
C GLY A 25 8.35 4.91 -5.55
N PHE A 26 7.37 5.59 -6.16
CA PHE A 26 6.85 5.32 -7.50
C PHE A 26 6.18 6.59 -8.05
N ASP A 27 6.33 6.86 -9.35
CA ASP A 27 5.69 8.01 -10.03
C ASP A 27 5.82 9.36 -9.29
N GLY A 28 6.99 9.61 -8.69
CA GLY A 28 7.29 10.84 -7.95
C GLY A 28 6.69 10.91 -6.53
N PHE A 29 6.01 9.86 -6.08
CA PHE A 29 5.68 9.65 -4.67
C PHE A 29 6.84 8.97 -3.96
N GLU A 30 7.15 9.46 -2.76
CA GLU A 30 8.15 8.89 -1.86
C GLU A 30 7.53 8.75 -0.47
N ALA A 31 7.72 7.60 0.17
CA ALA A 31 7.21 7.35 1.51
C ALA A 31 8.13 6.43 2.31
N GLU A 32 7.99 6.52 3.63
CA GLU A 32 8.56 5.58 4.58
C GLU A 32 7.41 5.01 5.42
N ASP A 33 7.21 3.69 5.36
CA ASP A 33 6.17 3.00 6.12
C ASP A 33 6.71 1.71 6.76
N GLU A 34 5.97 1.22 7.75
CA GLU A 34 6.22 -0.07 8.38
C GLU A 34 5.45 -1.20 7.66
N PHE A 35 6.17 -2.25 7.28
CA PHE A 35 5.67 -3.43 6.61
C PHE A 35 5.84 -4.67 7.47
N LEU A 36 4.97 -5.64 7.27
CA LEU A 36 5.09 -6.96 7.87
C LEU A 36 5.94 -7.85 6.94
N ALA A 37 7.11 -8.26 7.39
CA ALA A 37 7.95 -9.20 6.65
C ALA A 37 7.37 -10.61 6.76
N ILE A 38 7.04 -11.19 5.63
CA ILE A 38 6.50 -12.55 5.51
C ILE A 38 7.21 -13.30 4.39
N ALA A 39 7.39 -14.61 4.57
CA ALA A 39 7.84 -15.48 3.51
C ALA A 39 6.71 -15.63 2.48
N MET A 40 6.90 -15.07 1.30
CA MET A 40 5.97 -15.12 0.17
C MET A 40 6.60 -15.82 -1.02
N ASP A 41 5.78 -16.20 -2.00
CA ASP A 41 6.27 -16.65 -3.29
C ASP A 41 6.94 -15.48 -4.06
N ALA A 42 7.76 -15.79 -5.06
CA ALA A 42 8.52 -14.79 -5.82
C ALA A 42 7.66 -13.93 -6.77
N LYS A 43 6.33 -13.95 -6.61
CA LYS A 43 5.41 -13.24 -7.50
C LYS A 43 5.31 -11.75 -7.16
N PHE A 44 5.45 -11.40 -5.88
CA PHE A 44 5.30 -10.03 -5.40
C PHE A 44 6.34 -9.70 -4.34
N ASP A 45 7.02 -8.55 -4.49
CA ASP A 45 7.97 -8.06 -3.49
C ASP A 45 7.25 -7.40 -2.29
N VAL A 46 6.15 -6.69 -2.55
CA VAL A 46 5.38 -5.95 -1.53
C VAL A 46 3.88 -6.02 -1.85
N ILE A 47 3.06 -6.22 -0.82
CA ILE A 47 1.59 -6.10 -0.89
C ILE A 47 1.12 -4.88 -0.09
N LEU A 48 0.44 -3.96 -0.76
CA LEU A 48 -0.19 -2.79 -0.14
C LEU A 48 -1.63 -3.11 0.27
N GLY A 49 -1.81 -3.40 1.55
CA GLY A 49 -3.12 -3.73 2.12
C GLY A 49 -3.99 -2.51 2.46
N MET A 50 -5.15 -2.80 3.07
CA MET A 50 -6.11 -1.78 3.52
C MET A 50 -5.53 -0.66 4.41
N PRO A 51 -4.59 -0.92 5.36
CA PRO A 51 -3.98 0.15 6.14
C PRO A 51 -3.28 1.20 5.28
N TRP A 52 -2.52 0.75 4.27
CA TRP A 52 -1.81 1.63 3.34
C TRP A 52 -2.81 2.43 2.48
N LEU A 53 -3.82 1.75 1.92
CA LEU A 53 -4.88 2.38 1.10
C LEU A 53 -5.64 3.46 1.88
N ARG A 54 -5.96 3.23 3.16
CA ARG A 54 -6.64 4.22 4.01
C ARG A 54 -5.76 5.42 4.36
N ARG A 55 -4.45 5.19 4.51
CA ARG A 55 -3.46 6.22 4.86
C ARG A 55 -3.25 7.18 3.69
N HIS A 56 -2.94 6.63 2.53
CA HIS A 56 -2.53 7.42 1.35
C HIS A 56 -3.68 7.75 0.41
N ARG A 57 -4.84 7.09 0.58
CA ARG A 57 -6.08 7.35 -0.17
C ARG A 57 -5.85 7.48 -1.67
N PRO A 58 -5.16 6.52 -2.31
CA PRO A 58 -4.89 6.60 -3.73
C PRO A 58 -6.18 6.57 -4.55
N VAL A 59 -6.12 7.17 -5.73
CA VAL A 59 -7.04 6.85 -6.82
C VAL A 59 -6.45 5.68 -7.58
N ILE A 60 -7.18 4.57 -7.64
CA ILE A 60 -6.83 3.40 -8.44
C ILE A 60 -7.60 3.50 -9.75
N ASP A 61 -6.88 3.70 -10.85
CA ASP A 61 -7.44 3.65 -12.19
C ASP A 61 -7.30 2.24 -12.75
N TRP A 62 -8.41 1.49 -12.69
CA TRP A 62 -8.49 0.12 -13.20
C TRP A 62 -8.43 0.03 -14.71
N LEU A 63 -8.79 1.09 -15.45
CA LEU A 63 -8.75 1.09 -16.90
C LEU A 63 -7.31 1.20 -17.40
N ASN A 64 -6.53 2.07 -16.75
CA ASN A 64 -5.14 2.34 -17.12
C ASN A 64 -4.11 1.57 -16.27
N ASN A 65 -4.57 0.75 -15.31
CA ASN A 65 -3.74 0.02 -14.36
C ASN A 65 -2.74 0.93 -13.61
N SER A 66 -3.21 2.10 -13.16
CA SER A 66 -2.37 3.09 -12.47
C SER A 66 -2.87 3.43 -11.07
N VAL A 67 -1.96 3.94 -10.25
CA VAL A 67 -2.22 4.37 -8.89
C VAL A 67 -1.71 5.79 -8.74
N ASP A 68 -2.59 6.73 -8.38
CA ASP A 68 -2.23 8.11 -8.12
C ASP A 68 -2.59 8.49 -6.68
N VAL A 69 -1.56 8.69 -5.86
CA VAL A 69 -1.65 9.10 -4.45
C VAL A 69 -1.81 10.61 -4.26
N ASN A 70 -1.57 11.41 -5.31
CA ASN A 70 -1.67 12.86 -5.30
C ASN A 70 -3.01 13.37 -5.87
N ALA A 71 -3.74 12.53 -6.62
CA ALA A 71 -5.01 12.90 -7.26
C ALA A 71 -6.03 13.54 -6.31
N VAL A 72 -6.17 13.02 -5.07
CA VAL A 72 -7.12 13.58 -4.09
C VAL A 72 -6.70 14.98 -3.66
N ARG A 73 -5.40 15.20 -3.41
CA ARG A 73 -4.87 16.51 -3.05
C ARG A 73 -5.09 17.52 -4.18
N ALA A 74 -4.77 17.15 -5.40
CA ALA A 74 -4.97 18.01 -6.57
C ALA A 74 -6.44 18.44 -6.72
N ARG A 75 -7.40 17.54 -6.44
CA ARG A 75 -8.85 17.86 -6.48
C ARG A 75 -9.28 18.84 -5.39
N LEU A 76 -8.70 18.72 -4.19
CA LEU A 76 -8.97 19.66 -3.10
C LEU A 76 -8.41 21.05 -3.41
N GLU A 77 -7.19 21.11 -3.96
CA GLU A 77 -6.53 22.36 -4.35
C GLU A 77 -7.21 23.02 -5.56
N ALA A 78 -7.83 22.25 -6.45
CA ALA A 78 -8.55 22.75 -7.61
C ALA A 78 -9.97 23.29 -7.29
N THR A 79 -10.45 23.20 -6.05
CA THR A 79 -11.75 23.75 -5.68
C THR A 79 -11.59 25.25 -5.36
N PRO A 80 -12.19 26.18 -6.14
CA PRO A 80 -12.02 27.61 -5.86
C PRO A 80 -12.65 27.95 -4.51
N SER A 81 -11.93 28.70 -3.67
CA SER A 81 -12.46 29.29 -2.45
C SER A 81 -13.69 30.12 -2.80
N ARG A 82 -14.84 29.72 -2.26
CA ARG A 82 -16.13 30.40 -2.44
C ARG A 82 -16.14 31.76 -1.75
#